data_AF-K4IPG5-F1
#
_entry.id   AF-K4IPG5-F1
#
_cell.length_a   1.000
_cell.length_b   1.000
_cell.length_c   1.000
_cell.angle_alpha   90.00
_cell.angle_beta   90.00
_cell.angle_gamma   90.00
#
_symmetry.space_group_name_H-M   'P 1'
#
loop_
_entity.id
_entity.type
_entity.pdbx_description
1 polymer ?
#
loop_
_entity_poly.entity_id
_entity_poly.type
_entity_poly.pdbx_seq_one_letter_code
_entity_poly.pdbx_strand_id
1 'polypeptide(L)'
;MDLEKLTEQEVEKLFEHAYQRVSETDKKFPQDVLLYFYAYYKHAKNESDLKVTQSPINGEELVNAFKANAMFQVKTFSQQESKLKYIRLAQLQLGDEFDPE
;
A
#
# COMPACT_ATOMS: atom_id res chain seq x y z
N MET A 1 -11.79 14.82 -0.57
CA MET A 1 -12.64 13.72 -0.05
C MET A 1 -12.34 13.53 1.43
N ASP A 2 -13.34 13.65 2.30
CA ASP A 2 -13.17 13.43 3.74
C ASP A 2 -13.23 11.92 4.03
N LEU A 3 -12.07 11.26 4.01
CA LEU A 3 -11.97 9.81 4.23
C LEU A 3 -12.47 9.36 5.61
N GLU A 4 -12.51 10.26 6.59
CA GLU A 4 -12.92 9.99 7.97
C GLU A 4 -14.44 9.80 8.13
N LYS A 5 -15.23 10.14 7.11
CA LYS A 5 -16.70 10.00 7.13
C LYS A 5 -17.20 8.73 6.43
N LEU A 6 -16.30 7.94 5.85
CA LEU A 6 -16.65 6.74 5.09
C LEU A 6 -16.98 5.58 6.03
N THR A 7 -18.00 4.81 5.65
CA THR A 7 -18.28 3.50 6.22
C THR A 7 -17.19 2.50 5.84
N GLU A 8 -17.08 1.40 6.59
CA GLU A 8 -16.10 0.35 6.31
C GLU A 8 -16.25 -0.24 4.89
N GLN A 9 -17.49 -0.37 4.41
CA GLN A 9 -17.79 -0.85 3.06
C GLN A 9 -17.33 0.12 1.97
N GLU A 10 -17.51 1.43 2.18
CA GLU A 10 -17.02 2.46 1.26
C GLU A 10 -15.50 2.51 1.24
N VAL A 11 -14.85 2.34 2.40
CA VAL A 11 -13.40 2.23 2.50
C VAL A 11 -12.87 1.01 1.73
N GLU A 12 -13.52 -0.15 1.82
CA GLU A 12 -13.10 -1.34 1.06
C GLU A 12 -13.18 -1.09 -0.45
N LYS A 13 -14.32 -0.57 -0.94
CA LYS A 13 -14.50 -0.27 -2.36
C LYS A 13 -13.46 0.73 -2.87
N LEU A 14 -13.24 1.80 -2.12
CA LEU A 14 -12.27 2.82 -2.49
C LEU A 14 -10.83 2.31 -2.42
N PHE A 15 -10.54 1.39 -1.49
CA PHE A 15 -9.23 0.74 -1.40
C PHE A 15 -8.98 -0.18 -2.61
N GLU A 16 -9.97 -0.97 -3.02
CA GLU A 16 -9.88 -1.80 -4.23
C GLU A 16 -9.71 -0.95 -5.49
N HIS A 17 -10.48 0.14 -5.60
CA HIS A 17 -10.34 1.11 -6.68
C HIS A 17 -8.93 1.73 -6.71
N ALA A 18 -8.45 2.21 -5.55
CA ALA A 18 -7.10 2.76 -5.44
C ALA A 18 -6.03 1.75 -5.87
N TYR A 19 -6.18 0.48 -5.48
CA TYR A 19 -5.27 -0.58 -5.87
C TYR A 19 -5.26 -0.79 -7.39
N GLN A 20 -6.43 -0.86 -8.03
CA GLN A 20 -6.54 -0.98 -9.48
C GLN A 20 -5.83 0.18 -10.19
N ARG A 21 -6.15 1.43 -9.82
CA ARG A 21 -5.56 2.63 -10.42
C ARG A 21 -4.03 2.65 -10.27
N VAL A 22 -3.50 2.29 -9.11
CA VAL A 22 -2.04 2.21 -8.86
C VAL A 22 -1.41 1.07 -9.66
N SER A 23 -2.11 -0.05 -9.87
CA SER A 23 -1.59 -1.20 -10.61
C SER A 23 -1.59 -1.03 -12.13
N GLU A 24 -2.45 -0.16 -12.65
CA GLU A 24 -2.66 0.06 -14.09
C GLU A 24 -1.99 1.32 -14.63
N THR A 25 -1.57 2.25 -13.77
CA THR A 25 -0.89 3.48 -14.23
C THR A 25 0.49 3.18 -14.80
N ASP A 26 0.90 3.95 -15.81
CA ASP A 26 2.27 3.98 -16.33
C ASP A 26 3.21 4.88 -15.50
N LYS A 27 2.70 5.50 -14.44
CA LYS A 27 3.46 6.43 -13.60
C LYS A 27 4.57 5.70 -12.85
N LYS A 28 5.80 6.22 -12.99
CA LYS A 28 6.95 5.73 -12.25
C LYS A 28 6.97 6.32 -10.84
N PHE A 29 6.68 5.48 -9.85
CA PHE A 29 6.76 5.87 -8.45
C PHE A 29 8.20 5.81 -7.93
N PRO A 30 8.57 6.71 -7.00
CA PRO A 30 9.75 6.55 -6.17
C PRO A 30 9.76 5.21 -5.41
N GLN A 31 10.96 4.69 -5.11
CA GLN A 31 11.10 3.35 -4.52
C GLN A 31 10.50 3.24 -3.10
N ASP A 32 10.58 4.31 -2.31
CA ASP A 32 9.96 4.43 -1.00
C ASP A 32 8.42 4.44 -1.09
N VAL A 33 7.85 5.13 -2.08
CA VAL A 33 6.41 5.11 -2.36
C VAL A 33 5.92 3.70 -2.67
N LEU A 34 6.67 2.93 -3.49
CA LEU A 34 6.36 1.53 -3.77
C LEU A 34 6.38 0.66 -2.50
N LEU A 35 7.34 0.90 -1.60
CA LEU A 35 7.43 0.18 -0.33
C LEU A 35 6.26 0.49 0.59
N TYR A 36 5.78 1.74 0.61
CA TYR A 36 4.58 2.12 1.36
C TYR A 36 3.32 1.47 0.80
N PHE A 37 3.12 1.49 -0.53
CA PHE A 37 2.00 0.78 -1.15
C PHE A 37 2.01 -0.71 -0.80
N TYR A 38 3.18 -1.36 -0.89
CA TYR A 38 3.34 -2.76 -0.50
C TYR A 38 2.96 -3.01 0.96
N ALA A 39 3.50 -2.21 1.89
CA ALA A 39 3.29 -2.40 3.31
C ALA A 39 1.81 -2.18 3.71
N TYR A 40 1.20 -1.09 3.23
CA TYR A 40 -0.21 -0.81 3.50
C TYR A 40 -1.14 -1.87 2.92
N TYR A 41 -0.89 -2.34 1.69
CA TYR A 41 -1.70 -3.36 1.05
C TYR A 41 -1.66 -4.70 1.78
N LYS A 42 -0.44 -5.20 2.06
CA LYS A 42 -0.25 -6.47 2.78
C LYS A 42 -0.87 -6.44 4.17
N HIS A 43 -0.67 -5.34 4.90
CA HIS A 43 -1.23 -5.18 6.23
C HIS A 43 -2.77 -5.06 6.18
N ALA A 44 -3.33 -4.32 5.22
CA ALA A 44 -4.78 -4.16 5.02
C ALA A 44 -5.51 -5.48 4.72
N LYS A 45 -4.88 -6.40 3.96
CA LYS A 45 -5.43 -7.73 3.65
C LYS A 45 -5.13 -8.79 4.73
N ASN A 46 -4.51 -8.39 5.86
CA ASN A 46 -4.05 -9.29 6.91
C ASN A 46 -3.12 -10.40 6.40
N GLU A 47 -2.42 -10.14 5.29
CA GLU A 47 -1.40 -11.04 4.76
C GLU A 47 -0.10 -10.76 5.52
N SER A 48 -0.06 -11.24 6.75
CA SER A 48 1.11 -11.19 7.64
C SER A 48 2.23 -12.13 7.23
N ASP A 49 1.99 -12.99 6.23
CA ASP A 49 3.01 -13.81 5.58
C ASP A 49 3.95 -12.90 4.79
N LEU A 50 4.92 -12.34 5.51
CA LEU A 50 6.26 -12.11 5.01
C LEU A 50 6.78 -13.46 4.51
N LYS A 51 6.41 -13.86 3.29
CA LYS A 51 7.22 -14.78 2.48
C LYS A 51 8.49 -14.04 2.08
N VAL A 52 9.32 -13.72 3.08
CA VAL A 52 10.72 -13.38 2.88
C VAL A 52 11.38 -14.72 2.62
N THR A 53 11.41 -15.11 1.35
CA THR A 53 12.29 -16.19 0.94
C THR A 53 13.71 -15.73 1.23
N GLN A 54 14.33 -16.32 2.24
CA GLN A 54 15.76 -16.20 2.49
C GLN A 54 16.48 -17.04 1.43
N SER A 55 16.47 -16.58 0.18
CA SER A 55 17.39 -17.09 -0.83
C SER A 55 18.68 -16.27 -0.71
N PRO A 56 19.81 -16.89 -0.33
CA PRO A 56 21.08 -16.20 -0.41
C PRO A 56 21.45 -16.10 -1.90
N ILE A 57 22.18 -15.04 -2.28
CA ILE A 57 22.82 -14.80 -3.58
C ILE A 57 21.95 -14.00 -4.58
N ASN A 58 21.91 -12.64 -4.48
CA ASN A 58 21.62 -11.65 -5.57
C ASN A 58 20.96 -10.28 -5.14
N GLY A 59 21.21 -9.73 -3.95
CA GLY A 59 20.66 -8.40 -3.58
C GLY A 59 19.18 -8.41 -3.14
N GLU A 60 18.52 -9.57 -3.19
CA GLU A 60 17.20 -9.81 -2.60
C GLU A 60 17.17 -9.50 -1.09
N GLU A 61 18.26 -9.73 -0.36
CA GLU A 61 18.36 -9.41 1.07
C GLU A 61 18.14 -7.92 1.37
N LEU A 62 18.68 -7.04 0.53
CA LEU A 62 18.53 -5.59 0.70
C LEU A 62 17.07 -5.17 0.44
N VAL A 63 16.46 -5.69 -0.63
CA VAL A 63 15.04 -5.45 -0.95
C VAL A 63 14.15 -5.98 0.17
N ASN A 64 14.46 -7.16 0.71
CA ASN A 64 13.73 -7.77 1.82
C ASN A 64 13.89 -6.95 3.10
N ALA A 65 15.07 -6.41 3.39
CA ALA A 65 15.30 -5.53 4.53
C ALA A 65 14.47 -4.23 4.41
N PHE A 66 14.40 -3.64 3.22
CA PHE A 66 13.55 -2.46 2.98
C PHE A 66 12.07 -2.77 3.15
N LYS A 67 11.58 -3.90 2.64
CA LYS A 67 10.19 -4.36 2.84
C LYS A 67 9.90 -4.62 4.32
N ALA A 68 10.83 -5.25 5.04
CA ALA A 68 10.68 -5.51 6.47
C ALA A 68 10.60 -4.21 7.28
N ASN A 69 11.41 -3.20 6.94
CA ASN A 69 11.35 -1.88 7.57
C ASN A 69 9.99 -1.20 7.30
N ALA A 70 9.54 -1.16 6.04
CA ALA A 70 8.24 -0.59 5.69
C ALA A 70 7.09 -1.32 6.40
N MET A 71 7.14 -2.65 6.48
CA MET A 71 6.16 -3.43 7.23
C MET A 71 6.20 -3.14 8.73
N PHE A 72 7.39 -2.99 9.33
CA PHE A 72 7.51 -2.62 10.74
C PHE A 72 6.83 -1.28 11.03
N GLN A 73 6.95 -0.31 10.12
CA GLN A 73 6.30 1.00 10.25
C GLN A 73 4.77 0.94 10.25
N VAL A 74 4.15 -0.05 9.59
CA VAL A 74 2.68 -0.16 9.49
C VAL A 74 2.05 -1.06 10.55
N LYS A 75 2.84 -1.81 11.33
CA LYS A 75 2.35 -2.72 12.38
C LYS A 75 1.56 -2.03 13.50
N THR A 76 1.74 -0.72 13.67
CA THR A 76 1.02 0.08 14.67
C THR A 76 -0.36 0.52 14.19
N PHE A 77 -0.69 0.32 12.91
CA PHE A 77 -1.99 0.68 12.35
C PHE A 77 -2.97 -0.49 12.45
N SER A 78 -4.26 -0.18 12.44
CA SER A 78 -5.32 -1.13 12.12
C SER A 78 -5.37 -1.43 10.62
N GLN A 79 -6.12 -2.48 10.25
CA GLN A 79 -6.37 -2.79 8.83
C GLN A 79 -7.09 -1.63 8.12
N GLN A 80 -8.09 -1.04 8.78
CA GLN A 80 -8.83 0.10 8.23
C GLN A 80 -7.92 1.33 8.05
N GLU A 81 -7.08 1.66 9.02
CA GLU A 81 -6.09 2.74 8.87
C GLU A 81 -5.11 2.48 7.72
N SER A 82 -4.73 1.22 7.49
CA SER A 82 -3.86 0.85 6.38
C SER A 82 -4.53 1.07 5.02
N LYS A 83 -5.82 0.71 4.90
CA LYS A 83 -6.63 1.01 3.70
C LYS A 83 -6.71 2.51 3.46
N LEU A 84 -7.04 3.28 4.50
CA LEU A 84 -7.13 4.75 4.42
C LEU A 84 -5.80 5.40 4.01
N LYS A 85 -4.68 4.93 4.56
CA LYS A 85 -3.34 5.41 4.20
C LYS A 85 -2.97 5.04 2.75
N TYR A 86 -3.33 3.83 2.31
CA TYR A 86 -3.14 3.42 0.92
C TYR A 86 -3.90 4.34 -0.04
N ILE A 87 -5.20 4.57 0.22
CA ILE A 87 -6.06 5.45 -0.57
C ILE A 87 -5.46 6.86 -0.64
N ARG A 88 -5.05 7.42 0.51
CA ARG A 88 -4.47 8.76 0.57
C ARG A 88 -3.15 8.85 -0.20
N LEU A 89 -2.32 7.81 -0.14
CA LEU A 89 -1.09 7.74 -0.91
C LEU A 89 -1.39 7.66 -2.42
N ALA A 90 -2.37 6.85 -2.82
CA ALA A 90 -2.81 6.76 -4.22
C ALA A 90 -3.33 8.11 -4.74
N GLN A 91 -4.17 8.81 -3.98
CA GLN A 91 -4.64 10.16 -4.31
C GLN A 91 -3.48 11.15 -4.51
N LEU A 92 -2.52 11.14 -3.59
CA LEU A 92 -1.35 12.03 -3.68
C LEU A 92 -0.49 11.72 -4.90
N GLN A 93 -0.30 10.44 -5.20
CA GLN A 93 0.61 10.00 -6.25
C GLN A 93 -0.03 10.06 -7.63
N LEU A 94 -1.32 9.81 -7.77
CA LEU A 94 -2.01 9.78 -9.06
C LEU A 94 -2.62 11.13 -9.42
N GLY A 95 -2.98 11.97 -8.44
CA GLY A 95 -3.62 13.26 -8.70
C GLY A 95 -4.88 13.08 -9.55
N ASP A 96 -4.92 13.73 -10.71
CA ASP A 96 -6.03 13.66 -11.66
C ASP A 96 -6.27 12.24 -12.22
N GLU A 97 -5.23 11.37 -12.25
CA GLU A 97 -5.38 9.98 -12.68
C GLU A 97 -6.10 9.11 -11.64
N PHE A 98 -6.24 9.57 -10.38
CA PHE A 98 -6.88 8.76 -9.34
C PHE A 98 -8.37 8.57 -9.59
N ASP A 99 -9.00 9.57 -10.22
CA ASP A 99 -10.44 9.79 -10.39
C ASP A 99 -11.36 8.82 -9.63
N PRO A 100 -11.75 9.13 -8.38
CA PRO A 100 -12.54 8.21 -7.56
C PRO A 100 -13.98 8.04 -8.03
N GLU A 101 -14.44 8.84 -8.98
CA GLU A 101 -15.72 8.77 -9.69
C GLU A 101 -15.75 9.75 -10.87
#